data_AF-A0A3E4WUY6-F1
#
_entry.id   AF-A0A3E4WUY6-F1
#
_cell.length_a   1.000
_cell.length_b   1.000
_cell.length_c   1.000
_cell.angle_alpha   90.00
_cell.angle_beta   90.00
_cell.angle_gamma   90.00
#
_symmetry.space_group_name_H-M   'P 1'
#
loop_
_entity.id
_entity.type
_entity.pdbx_description
1 polymer ?
#
loop_
_entity_poly.entity_id
_entity_poly.type
_entity_poly.pdbx_seq_one_letter_code
_entity_poly.pdbx_strand_id
1 'polypeptide(L)'
;MIHTLTIIRFLFPFLLLLAFFCLYKKPYRCMQSFMWRMVVFDSARKFYLSIMMLTLIFINWCCCMTEPNLAVGLSSILTLALLNRRIADSTLHILHERKRFWLITLLIAVVCYATPYMNSVFQLFFLLSVAAVFYPSERVLQQKSVLEDCDSFKSQVEWIMKNYY
;
A
#
# COMPACT_ATOMS: atom_id res chain seq x y z
N MET A 1 26.54 6.61 -9.45
CA MET A 1 25.77 5.83 -8.45
C MET A 1 24.72 6.68 -7.72
N ILE A 2 25.06 7.91 -7.29
CA ILE A 2 24.11 8.82 -6.62
C ILE A 2 22.98 9.27 -7.58
N HIS A 3 23.30 9.71 -8.80
CA HIS A 3 22.29 10.14 -9.77
C HIS A 3 21.25 9.06 -10.14
N THR A 4 21.68 7.81 -10.26
CA THR A 4 20.78 6.67 -10.53
C THR A 4 19.79 6.44 -9.39
N LEU A 5 20.21 6.60 -8.13
CA LEU A 5 19.34 6.48 -6.95
C LEU A 5 18.32 7.63 -6.89
N THR A 6 18.75 8.85 -7.23
CA THR A 6 17.85 10.02 -7.29
C THR A 6 16.78 9.86 -8.37
N ILE A 7 17.14 9.34 -9.55
CA ILE A 7 16.19 9.05 -10.63
C ILE A 7 15.18 7.99 -10.18
N ILE A 8 15.63 6.89 -9.56
CA ILE A 8 14.74 5.86 -9.02
C ILE A 8 13.78 6.45 -7.97
N ARG A 9 14.29 7.31 -7.08
CA ARG A 9 13.50 7.98 -6.04
C ARG A 9 12.38 8.85 -6.62
N PHE A 10 12.69 9.56 -7.71
CA PHE A 10 11.74 10.39 -8.43
C PHE A 10 10.74 9.57 -9.23
N LEU A 11 11.19 8.52 -9.92
CA LEU A 11 10.35 7.69 -10.79
C LEU A 11 9.35 6.83 -9.99
N PHE A 12 9.73 6.37 -8.80
CA PHE A 12 8.93 5.48 -7.96
C PHE A 12 7.50 5.99 -7.68
N PRO A 13 7.27 7.22 -7.18
CA PRO A 13 5.93 7.75 -6.97
C PRO A 13 5.12 7.85 -8.27
N PHE A 14 5.73 8.19 -9.41
CA PHE A 14 5.04 8.18 -10.72
C PHE A 14 4.62 6.77 -11.12
N LEU A 15 5.46 5.77 -10.87
CA LEU A 15 5.16 4.38 -11.19
C LEU A 15 4.03 3.83 -10.31
N LEU A 16 4.01 4.19 -9.03
CA LEU A 16 2.90 3.91 -8.10
C LEU A 16 1.60 4.60 -8.54
N LEU A 17 1.69 5.87 -8.95
CA LEU A 17 0.52 6.65 -9.39
C LEU A 17 -0.01 6.14 -10.72
N LEU A 18 0.87 5.77 -11.66
CA LEU A 18 0.51 5.07 -12.89
C LEU A 18 -0.15 3.72 -12.58
N ALA A 19 0.42 2.93 -11.66
CA ALA A 19 -0.19 1.69 -11.21
C ALA A 19 -1.58 1.95 -10.61
N PHE A 20 -1.73 3.00 -9.80
CA PHE A 20 -3.02 3.44 -9.27
C PHE A 20 -3.99 3.76 -10.42
N PHE A 21 -3.68 4.68 -11.33
CA PHE A 21 -4.62 5.04 -12.41
C PHE A 21 -4.89 3.91 -13.42
N CYS A 22 -3.90 3.06 -13.68
CA CYS A 22 -4.05 1.94 -14.60
C CYS A 22 -4.85 0.80 -13.98
N LEU A 23 -4.69 0.53 -12.69
CA LEU A 23 -5.32 -0.62 -12.04
C LEU A 23 -6.62 -0.22 -11.35
N TYR A 24 -6.64 0.89 -10.61
CA TYR A 24 -7.77 1.32 -9.78
C TYR A 24 -9.11 1.31 -10.52
N LYS A 25 -10.08 0.55 -9.97
CA LYS A 25 -11.45 0.37 -10.49
C LYS A 25 -11.60 -0.17 -11.92
N LYS A 26 -10.52 -0.58 -12.60
CA LYS A 26 -10.65 -1.17 -13.94
C LYS A 26 -10.90 -2.67 -13.88
N PRO A 27 -11.84 -3.21 -14.68
CA PRO A 27 -12.23 -4.62 -14.66
C PRO A 27 -11.21 -5.51 -15.41
N TYR A 28 -9.91 -5.36 -15.16
CA TYR A 28 -8.91 -6.25 -15.74
C TYR A 28 -8.95 -7.62 -15.05
N ARG A 29 -8.89 -8.70 -15.83
CA ARG A 29 -8.81 -10.09 -15.31
C ARG A 29 -7.68 -10.28 -14.29
N CYS A 30 -6.54 -9.62 -14.49
CA CYS A 30 -5.41 -9.69 -13.58
C CYS A 30 -5.72 -9.08 -12.20
N MET A 31 -6.40 -7.94 -12.17
CA MET A 31 -6.80 -7.29 -10.93
C MET A 31 -7.91 -8.03 -10.20
N GLN A 32 -8.89 -8.58 -10.94
CA GLN A 32 -9.92 -9.46 -10.36
C GLN A 32 -9.28 -10.68 -9.68
N SER A 33 -8.32 -11.33 -10.35
CA SER A 33 -7.58 -12.46 -9.78
C SER A 33 -6.74 -12.06 -8.56
N PHE A 34 -6.11 -10.88 -8.59
CA PHE A 34 -5.35 -10.34 -7.48
C PHE A 34 -6.24 -10.03 -6.26
N MET A 35 -7.35 -9.33 -6.46
CA MET A 35 -8.33 -9.00 -5.42
C MET A 35 -8.92 -10.27 -4.79
N TRP A 36 -9.30 -11.24 -5.63
CA TRP A 36 -9.81 -12.53 -5.16
C TRP A 36 -8.77 -13.27 -4.32
N ARG A 37 -7.51 -13.35 -4.78
CA ARG A 37 -6.43 -13.98 -4.01
C ARG A 37 -6.18 -13.28 -2.68
N MET A 38 -6.24 -11.95 -2.64
CA MET A 38 -6.09 -11.16 -1.42
C MET A 38 -7.22 -11.41 -0.40
N VAL A 39 -8.44 -11.69 -0.85
CA VAL A 39 -9.59 -11.98 0.04
C VAL A 39 -9.58 -13.45 0.50
N VAL A 40 -9.27 -14.39 -0.41
CA VAL A 40 -9.38 -15.82 -0.13
C VAL A 40 -8.14 -16.36 0.60
N PHE A 41 -6.94 -15.95 0.21
CA PHE A 41 -5.70 -16.50 0.76
C PHE A 41 -5.03 -15.54 1.75
N ASP A 42 -4.95 -15.99 3.00
CA ASP A 42 -4.18 -15.28 4.03
C ASP A 42 -2.69 -15.16 3.67
N SER A 43 -2.13 -16.19 3.03
CA SER A 43 -0.75 -16.19 2.51
C SER A 43 -0.50 -15.09 1.47
N ALA A 44 -1.50 -14.76 0.64
CA ALA A 44 -1.37 -13.70 -0.36
C ALA A 44 -1.33 -12.31 0.29
N ARG A 45 -2.13 -12.08 1.34
CA ARG A 45 -2.05 -10.84 2.14
C ARG A 45 -0.70 -10.70 2.81
N LYS A 46 -0.20 -11.77 3.43
CA LYS A 46 1.13 -11.81 4.04
C LYS A 46 2.24 -11.51 3.02
N PHE A 47 2.12 -12.03 1.82
CA PHE A 47 3.06 -11.75 0.72
C PHE A 47 3.00 -10.29 0.27
N TYR A 48 1.80 -9.73 0.13
CA TYR A 48 1.59 -8.33 -0.22
C TYR A 48 2.21 -7.37 0.82
N LEU A 49 1.92 -7.60 2.11
CA LEU A 49 2.55 -6.86 3.22
C LEU A 49 4.07 -7.00 3.17
N SER A 50 4.58 -8.20 2.90
CA SER A 50 6.03 -8.43 2.80
C SER A 50 6.68 -7.65 1.66
N ILE A 51 6.05 -7.60 0.48
CA ILE A 51 6.53 -6.79 -0.66
C ILE A 51 6.49 -5.31 -0.32
N MET A 52 5.40 -4.83 0.27
CA MET A 52 5.28 -3.43 0.70
C MET A 52 6.41 -3.06 1.66
N MET A 53 6.68 -3.89 2.67
CA MET A 53 7.75 -3.69 3.63
C MET A 53 9.14 -3.73 2.99
N LEU A 54 9.39 -4.69 2.10
CA LEU A 54 10.67 -4.79 1.38
C LEU A 54 10.91 -3.53 0.54
N THR A 55 9.86 -3.02 -0.11
CA THR A 55 9.90 -1.78 -0.89
C THR A 55 10.19 -0.57 0.00
N LEU A 56 9.55 -0.47 1.18
CA LEU A 56 9.82 0.57 2.18
C LEU A 56 11.29 0.55 2.66
N ILE A 57 11.81 -0.64 2.97
CA ILE A 57 13.21 -0.83 3.40
C ILE A 57 14.17 -0.41 2.28
N PHE A 58 13.89 -0.85 1.05
CA PHE A 58 14.69 -0.48 -0.12
C PHE A 58 14.71 1.03 -0.35
N ILE A 59 13.56 1.69 -0.24
CA ILE A 59 13.47 3.16 -0.39
C ILE A 59 14.19 3.90 0.73
N ASN A 60 14.05 3.44 1.98
CA ASN A 60 14.79 4.01 3.12
C ASN A 60 16.31 3.84 2.92
N TRP A 61 16.76 2.70 2.40
CA TRP A 61 18.16 2.49 2.03
C TRP A 61 18.62 3.46 0.93
N CYS A 62 17.85 3.61 -0.15
CA CYS A 62 18.15 4.57 -1.22
C CYS A 62 18.24 6.00 -0.68
N CYS A 63 17.37 6.38 0.26
CA CYS A 63 17.40 7.69 0.89
C CYS A 63 18.64 7.89 1.78
N CYS A 64 19.00 6.89 2.57
CA CYS A 64 20.19 6.90 3.43
C CYS A 64 21.48 7.09 2.62
N MET A 65 21.58 6.43 1.46
CA MET A 65 22.74 6.51 0.56
C MET A 65 22.85 7.83 -0.22
N THR A 66 21.76 8.58 -0.37
CA THR A 66 21.75 9.82 -1.16
C THR A 66 22.07 11.02 -0.25
N GLU A 67 21.31 11.21 0.83
CA GLU A 67 21.46 12.32 1.77
C GLU A 67 21.02 11.87 3.18
N PRO A 68 21.95 11.55 4.09
CA PRO A 68 21.60 11.15 5.45
C PRO A 68 21.06 12.36 6.24
N ASN A 69 19.75 12.37 6.47
CA ASN A 69 19.05 13.41 7.23
C ASN A 69 18.28 12.81 8.41
N LEU A 70 17.98 13.63 9.43
CA LEU A 70 17.11 13.24 10.56
C LEU A 70 15.75 12.67 10.10
N ALA A 71 15.23 13.16 8.97
CA ALA A 71 14.02 12.67 8.32
C ALA A 71 14.11 11.20 7.88
N VAL A 72 15.29 10.73 7.45
CA VAL A 72 15.55 9.33 7.09
C VAL A 72 15.55 8.46 8.35
N GLY A 73 16.06 8.99 9.47
CA GLY A 73 15.96 8.34 10.77
C GLY A 73 14.50 8.14 11.19
N LEU A 74 13.69 9.20 11.11
CA LEU A 74 12.26 9.13 11.39
C LEU A 74 11.52 8.13 10.49
N SER A 75 11.75 8.15 9.17
CA SER A 75 11.11 7.20 8.25
C SER A 75 11.59 5.75 8.48
N SER A 76 12.85 5.57 8.89
CA SER A 76 13.39 4.24 9.23
C SER A 76 12.78 3.68 10.51
N ILE A 77 12.61 4.51 11.54
CA ILE A 77 11.93 4.12 12.78
C ILE A 77 10.46 3.77 12.50
N LEU A 78 9.77 4.57 11.69
CA LEU A 78 8.39 4.30 11.28
C LEU A 78 8.28 3.00 10.46
N THR A 79 9.19 2.78 9.50
CA THR A 79 9.25 1.51 8.75
C THR A 79 9.56 0.33 9.67
N LEU A 80 10.42 0.51 10.69
CA LEU A 80 10.71 -0.54 11.66
C LEU A 80 9.49 -0.86 12.53
N ALA A 81 8.72 0.14 12.94
CA ALA A 81 7.45 -0.06 13.65
C ALA A 81 6.44 -0.81 12.76
N LEU A 82 6.36 -0.48 11.47
CA LEU A 82 5.54 -1.17 10.47
C LEU A 82 6.06 -2.57 10.13
N LEU A 83 7.30 -2.90 10.47
CA LEU A 83 7.88 -4.23 10.25
C LEU A 83 7.17 -5.31 11.07
N ASN A 84 6.54 -4.92 12.18
CA ASN A 84 5.62 -5.79 12.87
C ASN A 84 4.36 -5.98 12.02
N ARG A 85 4.22 -7.17 11.42
CA ARG A 85 3.09 -7.55 10.55
C ARG A 85 1.72 -7.23 11.16
N ARG A 86 1.58 -7.38 12.48
CA ARG A 86 0.32 -7.08 13.18
C ARG A 86 -0.02 -5.59 13.13
N ILE A 87 0.99 -4.73 13.24
CA ILE A 87 0.85 -3.27 13.18
C ILE A 87 0.60 -2.83 11.74
N ALA A 88 1.32 -3.40 10.76
CA ALA A 88 1.08 -3.09 9.35
C ALA A 88 -0.34 -3.44 8.91
N ASP A 89 -0.82 -4.63 9.27
CA ASP A 89 -2.18 -5.08 8.95
C ASP A 89 -3.23 -4.17 9.61
N SER A 90 -3.08 -3.89 10.91
CA SER A 90 -3.97 -2.97 11.64
C SER A 90 -3.96 -1.55 11.06
N THR A 91 -2.78 -1.05 10.66
CA THR A 91 -2.62 0.30 10.10
C THR A 91 -3.30 0.41 8.76
N LEU A 92 -3.09 -0.55 7.85
CA LEU A 92 -3.78 -0.59 6.57
C LEU A 92 -5.29 -0.72 6.76
N HIS A 93 -5.73 -1.50 7.76
CA HIS A 93 -7.13 -1.64 8.09
C HIS A 93 -7.77 -0.32 8.50
N ILE A 94 -7.18 0.36 9.49
CA ILE A 94 -7.65 1.63 10.01
C ILE A 94 -7.62 2.70 8.91
N LEU A 95 -6.58 2.69 8.07
CA LEU A 95 -6.42 3.67 7.00
C LEU A 95 -7.45 3.46 5.90
N HIS A 96 -7.73 2.20 5.52
CA HIS A 96 -8.74 1.88 4.50
C HIS A 96 -10.17 2.12 5.01
N GLU A 97 -10.49 1.68 6.23
CA GLU A 97 -11.86 1.76 6.76
C GLU A 97 -12.28 3.20 7.07
N ARG A 98 -11.34 4.05 7.50
CA ARG A 98 -11.62 5.46 7.82
C ARG A 98 -11.05 6.37 6.73
N LYS A 99 -11.91 6.71 5.75
CA LYS A 99 -11.63 7.70 4.70
C LYS A 99 -10.99 9.01 5.21
N ARG A 100 -11.33 9.45 6.43
CA ARG A 100 -10.69 10.61 7.08
C ARG A 100 -9.21 10.41 7.37
N PHE A 101 -8.81 9.25 7.90
CA PHE A 101 -7.38 8.98 8.17
C PHE A 101 -6.61 8.82 6.86
N TRP A 102 -7.18 8.15 5.85
CA TRP A 102 -6.59 8.12 4.52
C TRP A 102 -6.33 9.52 3.95
N LEU A 103 -7.33 10.42 4.01
CA LEU A 103 -7.18 11.80 3.58
C LEU A 103 -6.11 12.55 4.38
N ILE A 104 -6.04 12.35 5.70
CA ILE A 104 -5.01 12.96 6.55
C ILE A 104 -3.62 12.47 6.15
N THR A 105 -3.43 11.17 5.96
CA THR A 105 -2.14 10.60 5.53
C THR A 105 -1.73 11.09 4.15
N LEU A 106 -2.68 11.24 3.22
CA LEU A 106 -2.43 11.80 1.91
C LEU A 106 -2.07 13.29 1.97
N LEU A 107 -2.75 14.08 2.81
CA LEU A 107 -2.40 15.48 3.04
C LEU A 107 -1.00 15.64 3.64
N ILE A 108 -0.65 14.81 4.63
CA ILE A 108 0.70 14.77 5.21
C ILE A 108 1.72 14.45 4.12
N ALA A 109 1.44 13.47 3.24
CA ALA A 109 2.33 13.14 2.13
C ALA A 109 2.55 14.35 1.21
N VAL A 110 1.50 15.09 0.84
CA VAL A 110 1.61 16.30 -0.01
C VAL A 110 2.46 17.38 0.66
N VAL A 111 2.27 17.62 1.96
CA VAL A 111 3.09 18.57 2.74
C VAL A 111 4.56 18.13 2.78
N CYS A 112 4.81 16.83 2.97
CA CYS A 112 6.17 16.28 2.95
C CYS A 112 6.82 16.36 1.55
N TYR A 113 6.04 16.28 0.47
CA TYR A 113 6.54 16.46 -0.89
C TYR A 113 6.97 17.90 -1.18
N ALA A 114 6.21 18.88 -0.68
CA ALA A 114 6.56 20.30 -0.79
C ALA A 114 7.85 20.66 -0.01
N THR A 115 8.27 19.79 0.90
CA THR A 115 9.40 20.01 1.80
C THR A 115 10.62 19.20 1.33
N PRO A 116 11.67 19.82 0.75
CA PRO A 116 12.74 19.11 0.04
C PRO A 116 13.52 18.09 0.89
N TYR A 117 13.61 18.29 2.20
CA TYR A 117 14.31 17.38 3.13
C TYR A 117 13.46 16.21 3.65
N MET A 118 12.14 16.20 3.40
CA MET A 118 11.20 15.18 3.92
C MET A 118 10.80 14.13 2.87
N ASN A 119 11.57 14.02 1.78
CA ASN A 119 11.29 13.08 0.69
C ASN A 119 11.11 11.62 1.15
N SER A 120 11.88 11.15 2.12
CA SER A 120 11.76 9.78 2.65
C SER A 120 10.43 9.54 3.37
N VAL A 121 9.99 10.54 4.14
CA VAL A 121 8.71 10.52 4.87
C VAL A 121 7.54 10.60 3.88
N PHE A 122 7.65 11.43 2.85
CA PHE A 122 6.70 11.46 1.74
C PHE A 122 6.53 10.09 1.09
N GLN A 123 7.63 9.43 0.71
CA GLN A 123 7.56 8.13 0.04
C GLN A 123 6.94 7.05 0.92
N LEU A 124 7.22 7.09 2.23
CA LEU A 124 6.60 6.19 3.21
C LEU A 124 5.08 6.37 3.24
N PHE A 125 4.60 7.60 3.47
CA PHE A 125 3.17 7.86 3.55
C PHE A 125 2.44 7.67 2.22
N PHE A 126 3.10 7.99 1.10
CA PHE A 126 2.55 7.80 -0.23
C PHE A 126 2.37 6.31 -0.57
N LEU A 127 3.41 5.49 -0.35
CA LEU A 127 3.32 4.05 -0.55
C LEU A 127 2.28 3.43 0.39
N LEU A 128 2.25 3.84 1.66
CA LEU A 128 1.24 3.36 2.62
C LEU A 128 -0.19 3.72 2.19
N SER A 129 -0.40 4.95 1.68
CA SER A 129 -1.70 5.40 1.20
C SER A 129 -2.17 4.64 -0.03
N VAL A 130 -1.27 4.40 -1.00
CA VAL A 130 -1.58 3.62 -2.20
C VAL A 130 -1.84 2.16 -1.81
N ALA A 131 -1.01 1.59 -0.94
CA ALA A 131 -1.16 0.22 -0.48
C ALA A 131 -2.48 -0.01 0.27
N ALA A 132 -2.91 0.96 1.09
CA ALA A 132 -4.19 0.89 1.78
C ALA A 132 -5.37 0.84 0.82
N VAL A 133 -5.34 1.57 -0.31
CA VAL A 133 -6.43 1.55 -1.29
C VAL A 133 -6.54 0.20 -2.03
N PHE A 134 -5.43 -0.52 -2.16
CA PHE A 134 -5.43 -1.87 -2.74
C PHE A 134 -5.66 -2.97 -1.70
N TYR A 135 -5.77 -2.63 -0.41
CA TYR A 135 -5.99 -3.60 0.66
C TYR A 135 -7.49 -3.87 0.85
N PRO A 136 -7.92 -5.14 1.03
CA PRO A 136 -9.33 -5.45 1.23
C PRO A 136 -9.84 -4.97 2.60
N SER A 137 -11.07 -4.44 2.65
CA SER A 137 -11.76 -4.07 3.90
C SER A 137 -12.12 -5.28 4.76
N GLU A 138 -12.15 -5.12 6.09
CA GLU A 138 -12.48 -6.18 7.07
C GLU A 138 -13.88 -6.70 6.84
N ARG A 139 -14.77 -5.85 6.36
CA ARG A 139 -16.16 -6.22 6.03
C ARG A 139 -16.21 -7.31 4.97
N VAL A 140 -15.36 -7.21 3.94
CA VAL A 140 -15.25 -8.20 2.86
C VAL A 140 -14.62 -9.50 3.38
N LEU A 141 -13.69 -9.38 4.33
CA LEU A 141 -13.02 -10.52 4.96
C LEU A 141 -13.92 -11.26 5.95
N GLN A 142 -14.79 -10.56 6.68
CA GLN A 142 -15.78 -11.16 7.58
C GLN A 142 -16.93 -11.83 6.83
N GLN A 143 -17.33 -11.30 5.67
CA GLN A 143 -18.33 -11.92 4.79
C GLN A 143 -17.78 -13.11 3.97
N LYS A 144 -16.53 -13.51 4.18
CA LYS A 144 -15.91 -14.68 3.53
C LYS A 144 -16.69 -15.97 3.80
N SER A 145 -17.28 -16.14 4.98
CA SER A 145 -18.10 -17.32 5.31
C SER A 145 -19.37 -17.42 4.45
N VAL A 146 -19.93 -16.28 4.04
CA VAL A 146 -21.09 -16.22 3.12
C VAL A 146 -20.66 -16.49 1.68
N LEU A 147 -19.40 -16.16 1.35
CA LEU A 147 -18.83 -16.39 0.02
C LEU A 147 -18.53 -17.88 -0.24
N GLU A 148 -18.07 -18.61 0.79
CA GLU A 148 -17.82 -20.06 0.72
C GLU A 148 -19.08 -20.89 0.39
N ASP A 149 -20.28 -20.36 0.68
CA ASP A 149 -21.58 -20.97 0.37
C ASP A 149 -22.04 -20.74 -1.09
N CYS A 150 -21.27 -19.98 -1.88
CA CYS A 150 -21.64 -19.63 -3.25
C CYS A 150 -20.95 -20.58 -4.26
N ASP A 151 -21.73 -21.45 -4.92
CA ASP A 151 -21.24 -22.51 -5.83
C ASP A 151 -20.48 -22.03 -7.08
N SER A 152 -20.57 -20.73 -7.43
CA SER A 152 -20.02 -20.19 -8.67
C SER A 152 -18.86 -19.21 -8.42
N PHE A 153 -17.65 -19.58 -8.85
CA PHE A 153 -16.46 -18.71 -8.79
C PHE A 153 -16.71 -17.32 -9.44
N LYS A 154 -17.54 -17.27 -10.49
CA LYS A 154 -17.85 -16.02 -11.20
C LYS A 154 -18.72 -15.07 -10.36
N SER A 155 -19.70 -15.61 -9.64
CA SER A 155 -20.55 -14.80 -8.73
C SER A 155 -19.78 -14.35 -7.49
N GLN A 156 -18.85 -15.17 -7.00
CA GLN A 156 -17.94 -14.76 -5.93
C GLN A 156 -17.05 -13.57 -6.33
N VAL A 157 -16.47 -13.58 -7.54
CA VAL A 157 -15.63 -12.50 -8.04
C VAL A 157 -16.44 -11.22 -8.31
N GLU A 158 -17.64 -11.33 -8.87
CA GLU A 158 -18.54 -10.18 -9.09
C GLU A 158 -18.99 -9.55 -7.77
N TRP A 159 -19.30 -10.35 -6.76
CA TRP A 159 -19.65 -9.88 -5.43
C TRP A 159 -18.47 -9.17 -4.75
N ILE A 160 -17.27 -9.77 -4.80
CA ILE A 160 -16.05 -9.15 -4.27
C ILE A 160 -15.82 -7.80 -4.96
N MET A 161 -15.88 -7.73 -6.29
CA MET A 161 -15.69 -6.48 -7.02
C MET A 161 -16.67 -5.38 -6.61
N LYS A 162 -17.92 -5.75 -6.31
CA LYS A 162 -18.97 -4.79 -5.93
C LYS A 162 -18.77 -4.26 -4.51
N ASN A 163 -18.22 -5.07 -3.61
CA ASN A 163 -18.04 -4.75 -2.19
C ASN A 163 -16.58 -4.43 -1.80
N TYR A 164 -15.63 -4.46 -2.73
CA TYR A 164 -14.19 -4.32 -2.44
C TYR A 164 -13.79 -2.94 -1.89
N TYR A 165 -14.48 -1.88 -2.31
CA TYR A 165 -14.14 -0.47 -2.09
C TYR A 165 -15.13 0.26 -1.19
#